data_AF-A0A2W4VEA7-F1
#
_entry.id   AF-A0A2W4VEA7-F1
#
_cell.length_a   1.000
_cell.length_b   1.000
_cell.length_c   1.000
_cell.angle_alpha   90.00
_cell.angle_beta   90.00
_cell.angle_gamma   90.00
#
_symmetry.space_group_name_H-M   'P 1'
#
loop_
_entity.id
_entity.type
_entity.pdbx_description
1 polymer ?
#
loop_
_entity_poly.entity_id
_entity_poly.type
_entity_poly.pdbx_seq_one_letter_code
_entity_poly.pdbx_strand_id
1 'polypeptide(L)'
;MNTLNAGQLVRVTSPRSLAYGRVAMVMTVCDGIQVRFADLPQSVAASPNPVGLVQTFGFEELALVEGVPVAAFYLLVTVLTLAGTQEYKRYAIAHVEDSQKPCDVAETVAARFFGSLGDWDGEFYLRENSPYAAKLVEFELITVAQYVELSRTTPDYDLGADVPGNPF
;
A
#
# COMPACT_ATOMS: atom_id res chain seq x y z
N MET A 1 -10.30 -23.61 -14.51
CA MET A 1 -10.10 -23.82 -13.05
C MET A 1 -9.16 -22.71 -12.62
N ASN A 2 -9.62 -21.77 -11.80
CA ASN A 2 -8.74 -20.72 -11.30
C ASN A 2 -7.80 -21.37 -10.30
N THR A 3 -6.50 -21.38 -10.59
CA THR A 3 -5.48 -21.94 -9.70
C THR A 3 -4.86 -20.78 -8.91
N LEU A 4 -4.87 -20.89 -7.59
CA LEU A 4 -4.06 -20.01 -6.73
C LEU A 4 -2.62 -20.48 -6.76
N ASN A 5 -1.69 -19.53 -6.79
CA ASN A 5 -0.25 -19.75 -6.81
C ASN A 5 0.39 -19.13 -5.56
N ALA A 6 1.53 -19.67 -5.13
CA ALA A 6 2.34 -19.07 -4.08
C ALA A 6 2.70 -17.61 -4.43
N GLY A 7 2.68 -16.74 -3.41
CA GLY A 7 2.92 -15.30 -3.55
C GLY A 7 1.67 -14.47 -3.86
N GLN A 8 0.54 -15.08 -4.22
CA GLN A 8 -0.70 -14.33 -4.48
C GLN A 8 -1.38 -13.88 -3.19
N LEU A 9 -2.02 -12.71 -3.22
CA LEU A 9 -2.86 -12.22 -2.14
C LEU A 9 -4.28 -12.76 -2.28
N VAL A 10 -4.83 -13.22 -1.17
CA VAL A 10 -6.18 -13.76 -1.06
C VAL A 10 -6.88 -13.15 0.14
N ARG A 11 -8.20 -13.11 0.09
CA ARG A 11 -9.07 -12.74 1.21
C ARG A 11 -9.88 -13.95 1.62
N VAL A 12 -9.95 -14.20 2.94
CA VAL A 12 -10.82 -15.25 3.49
C VAL A 12 -12.28 -14.83 3.34
N THR A 13 -13.07 -15.63 2.64
CA THR A 13 -14.50 -15.38 2.35
C THR A 13 -15.43 -16.35 3.08
N SER A 14 -14.89 -17.36 3.76
CA SER A 14 -15.68 -18.31 4.56
C SER A 14 -16.30 -17.59 5.77
N PRO A 15 -17.64 -17.41 5.84
CA PRO A 15 -18.30 -16.58 6.85
C PRO A 15 -18.26 -17.20 8.26
N ARG A 16 -17.96 -18.50 8.35
CA ARG A 16 -17.80 -19.22 9.62
C ARG A 16 -16.36 -19.20 10.14
N SER A 17 -15.42 -18.69 9.35
CA SER A 17 -14.02 -18.56 9.74
C SER A 17 -13.83 -17.36 10.67
N LEU A 18 -13.08 -17.53 11.75
CA LEU A 18 -12.64 -16.43 12.61
C LEU A 18 -11.71 -15.45 11.87
N ALA A 19 -11.18 -15.85 10.72
CA ALA A 19 -10.36 -15.03 9.85
C ALA A 19 -11.14 -14.37 8.70
N TYR A 20 -12.48 -14.45 8.69
CA TYR A 20 -13.32 -13.85 7.64
C TYR A 20 -12.94 -12.38 7.38
N GLY A 21 -12.76 -12.03 6.10
CA GLY A 21 -12.39 -10.70 5.64
C GLY A 21 -10.89 -10.38 5.70
N ARG A 22 -10.08 -11.18 6.42
CA ARG A 22 -8.62 -10.95 6.50
C ARG A 22 -7.94 -11.24 5.17
N VAL A 23 -6.94 -10.44 4.86
CA VAL A 23 -6.05 -10.61 3.70
C VAL A 23 -4.86 -11.47 4.11
N ALA A 24 -4.47 -12.41 3.25
CA ALA A 24 -3.35 -13.31 3.46
C ALA A 24 -2.59 -13.54 2.15
N MET A 25 -1.35 -13.97 2.25
CA MET A 25 -0.52 -14.37 1.11
C MET A 25 -0.43 -15.89 1.03
N VAL A 26 -0.63 -16.46 -0.15
CA VAL A 26 -0.50 -17.89 -0.41
C VAL A 26 0.97 -18.30 -0.27
N MET A 27 1.25 -19.28 0.59
CA MET A 27 2.58 -19.82 0.84
C MET A 27 2.83 -21.08 0.01
N THR A 28 1.94 -22.06 0.13
CA THR A 28 2.04 -23.34 -0.55
C THR A 28 0.65 -23.86 -0.90
N VAL A 29 0.60 -24.71 -1.93
CA VAL A 29 -0.63 -25.34 -2.42
C VAL A 29 -0.36 -26.85 -2.47
N CYS A 30 -0.34 -27.49 -1.30
CA CYS A 30 -0.20 -28.94 -1.12
C CYS A 30 -1.17 -29.39 -0.03
N ASP A 31 -2.15 -30.23 -0.38
CA ASP A 31 -3.23 -30.69 0.52
C ASP A 31 -3.98 -29.54 1.22
N GLY A 32 -4.40 -28.57 0.42
CA GLY A 32 -5.01 -27.32 0.85
C GLY A 32 -4.13 -26.10 0.54
N ILE A 33 -4.65 -24.91 0.83
CA ILE A 33 -3.96 -23.66 0.54
C ILE A 33 -3.47 -23.07 1.85
N GLN A 34 -2.16 -23.18 2.08
CA GLN A 34 -1.54 -22.55 3.23
C GLN A 34 -1.36 -21.06 2.94
N VAL A 35 -1.85 -20.23 3.85
CA VAL A 35 -1.74 -18.77 3.74
C VAL A 35 -1.12 -18.18 4.99
N ARG A 36 -0.35 -17.11 4.83
CA ARG A 36 0.17 -16.28 5.91
C ARG A 36 -0.58 -14.96 5.94
N PHE A 37 -1.19 -14.59 7.07
CA PHE A 37 -1.96 -13.35 7.15
C PHE A 37 -1.09 -12.10 6.94
N ALA A 38 -1.67 -11.14 6.23
CA ALA A 38 -0.95 -10.02 5.65
C ALA A 38 -1.08 -8.71 6.45
N ASP A 39 -1.87 -8.74 7.51
CA ASP A 39 -2.04 -7.71 8.56
C ASP A 39 -1.02 -7.86 9.71
N LEU A 40 -0.07 -8.80 9.59
CA LEU A 40 0.95 -9.06 10.61
C LEU A 40 2.14 -8.10 10.44
N PRO A 41 2.75 -7.62 11.54
CA PRO A 41 3.90 -6.72 11.47
C PRO A 41 5.09 -7.38 10.75
N GLN A 42 5.78 -6.60 9.90
CA GLN A 42 6.95 -7.04 9.12
C GLN A 42 8.07 -7.66 9.98
N SER A 43 8.15 -7.31 11.27
CA SER A 43 9.16 -7.77 12.21
C SER A 43 8.60 -8.73 13.27
N VAL A 44 8.01 -9.85 12.86
CA VAL A 44 8.05 -11.06 13.70
C VAL A 44 9.10 -11.96 13.06
N ALA A 45 10.34 -11.71 13.49
CA ALA A 45 11.60 -12.29 13.04
C ALA A 45 11.47 -13.65 12.35
N ALA A 46 11.96 -13.73 11.10
CA ALA A 46 12.66 -14.86 10.48
C ALA A 46 12.45 -16.26 11.09
N SER A 47 11.20 -16.67 11.31
CA SER A 47 10.85 -18.05 11.56
C SER A 47 10.16 -18.56 10.30
N PRO A 48 10.68 -19.60 9.64
CA PRO A 48 10.04 -20.20 8.48
C PRO A 48 8.67 -20.82 8.81
N ASN A 49 8.29 -20.94 10.08
CA ASN A 49 6.99 -21.44 10.53
C ASN A 49 6.58 -20.85 11.89
N PRO A 50 6.02 -19.63 11.94
CA PRO A 50 5.42 -19.12 13.16
C PRO A 50 4.05 -19.78 13.37
N VAL A 51 3.99 -20.69 14.34
CA VAL A 51 2.77 -21.39 14.77
C VAL A 51 1.65 -20.36 15.05
N GLY A 52 0.48 -20.55 14.42
CA GLY A 52 -0.70 -19.70 14.60
C GLY A 52 -0.87 -18.55 13.60
N LEU A 53 0.14 -18.27 12.76
CA LEU A 53 0.10 -17.22 11.73
C LEU A 53 -0.11 -17.76 10.31
N VAL A 54 0.14 -19.06 10.13
CA VAL A 54 -0.14 -19.82 8.91
C VAL A 54 -1.38 -20.67 9.13
N GLN A 55 -2.36 -20.56 8.25
CA GLN A 55 -3.58 -21.37 8.27
C GLN A 55 -3.81 -22.01 6.90
N THR A 56 -4.46 -23.18 6.89
CA THR A 56 -4.82 -23.89 5.67
C THR A 56 -6.30 -23.67 5.38
N PHE A 57 -6.63 -23.28 4.16
CA PHE A 57 -8.00 -23.10 3.70
C PHE A 57 -8.29 -23.95 2.47
N GLY A 58 -9.56 -24.26 2.25
CA GLY A 58 -10.04 -24.72 0.95
C GLY A 58 -10.04 -23.60 -0.08
N PHE A 59 -9.96 -23.94 -1.36
CA PHE A 59 -10.02 -22.97 -2.45
C PHE A 59 -11.29 -22.09 -2.40
N GLU A 60 -12.42 -22.69 -2.05
CA GLU A 60 -13.73 -22.02 -2.01
C GLU A 60 -13.88 -21.03 -0.85
N GLU A 61 -12.96 -21.07 0.10
CA GLU A 61 -12.92 -20.19 1.27
C GLU A 61 -12.06 -18.95 1.05
N LEU A 62 -11.46 -18.83 -0.15
CA LEU A 62 -10.54 -17.77 -0.52
C LEU A 62 -11.01 -17.08 -1.81
N ALA A 63 -10.94 -15.75 -1.83
CA ALA A 63 -11.07 -14.96 -3.04
C ALA A 63 -9.73 -14.28 -3.35
N LEU A 64 -9.33 -14.28 -4.62
CA LEU A 64 -8.13 -13.56 -5.06
C LEU A 64 -8.30 -12.05 -4.83
N VAL A 65 -7.26 -11.40 -4.33
CA VAL A 65 -7.17 -9.94 -4.27
C VAL A 65 -6.33 -9.49 -5.46
N GLU A 66 -6.96 -8.82 -6.41
CA GLU A 66 -6.32 -8.30 -7.62
C GLU A 66 -5.96 -6.81 -7.47
N GLY A 67 -5.06 -6.31 -8.32
CA GLY A 67 -4.73 -4.88 -8.39
C GLY A 67 -3.88 -4.37 -7.23
N VAL A 68 -3.24 -5.25 -6.46
CA VAL A 68 -2.27 -4.87 -5.43
C VAL A 68 -0.86 -5.06 -5.97
N PRO A 69 -0.03 -4.00 -6.04
CA PRO A 69 1.35 -4.10 -6.51
C PRO A 69 2.17 -5.04 -5.62
N VAL A 70 3.05 -5.83 -6.22
CA VAL A 70 4.04 -6.60 -5.45
C VAL A 70 5.13 -5.63 -5.00
N ALA A 71 5.32 -5.51 -3.69
CA ALA A 71 6.23 -4.53 -3.11
C ALA A 71 6.93 -5.05 -1.86
N ALA A 72 8.09 -4.47 -1.56
CA ALA A 72 8.87 -4.72 -0.35
C ALA A 72 8.18 -4.11 0.89
N PHE A 73 7.65 -2.90 0.72
CA PHE A 73 6.96 -2.13 1.76
C PHE A 73 5.75 -1.40 1.16
N TYR A 74 4.76 -1.11 2.01
CA TYR A 74 3.65 -0.23 1.68
C TYR A 74 3.67 0.94 2.66
N LEU A 75 3.30 2.12 2.18
CA LEU A 75 3.38 3.37 2.94
C LEU A 75 2.01 4.04 3.03
N LEU A 76 1.74 4.63 4.18
CA LEU A 76 0.83 5.76 4.33
C LEU A 76 1.69 7.02 4.44
N VAL A 77 1.50 7.96 3.53
CA VAL A 77 2.24 9.22 3.45
C VAL A 77 1.31 10.36 3.84
N THR A 78 1.72 11.15 4.83
CA THR A 78 1.00 12.36 5.25
C THR A 78 1.66 13.56 4.58
N VAL A 79 0.87 14.27 3.76
CA VAL A 79 1.32 15.44 3.00
C VAL A 79 0.59 16.68 3.52
N LEU A 80 1.33 17.73 3.83
CA LEU A 80 0.75 19.05 4.05
C LEU A 80 0.68 19.76 2.70
N THR A 81 -0.51 20.19 2.30
CA THR A 81 -0.71 20.96 1.08
C THR A 81 -1.16 22.38 1.39
N LEU A 82 -0.54 23.36 0.75
CA LEU A 82 -0.99 24.74 0.72
C LEU A 82 -1.77 24.97 -0.57
N ALA A 83 -2.99 25.50 -0.45
CA ALA A 83 -3.82 25.92 -1.57
C ALA A 83 -4.24 27.39 -1.36
N GLY A 84 -3.58 28.31 -2.07
CA GLY A 84 -3.72 29.74 -1.79
C GLY A 84 -3.10 30.08 -0.44
N THR A 85 -3.93 30.44 0.53
CA THR A 85 -3.49 30.78 1.91
C THR A 85 -3.90 29.75 2.95
N GLN A 86 -4.43 28.60 2.52
CA GLN A 86 -5.00 27.59 3.41
C GLN A 86 -4.19 26.30 3.37
N GLU A 87 -3.93 25.75 4.55
CA GLU A 87 -3.22 24.49 4.75
C GLU A 87 -4.18 23.33 4.96
N TYR A 88 -3.86 22.20 4.36
CA TYR A 88 -4.62 20.95 4.47
C TYR A 88 -3.69 19.78 4.69
N LYS A 89 -4.02 18.92 5.66
CA LYS A 89 -3.40 17.60 5.75
C LYS A 89 -4.12 16.65 4.79
N ARG A 90 -3.33 15.97 3.96
CA ARG A 90 -3.76 14.98 2.98
C ARG A 90 -2.99 13.68 3.20
N TYR A 91 -3.58 12.60 2.74
CA TYR A 91 -3.01 11.27 2.82
C TYR A 91 -2.87 10.69 1.43
N ALA A 92 -1.77 10.00 1.20
CA ALA A 92 -1.52 9.19 0.01
C ALA A 92 -1.04 7.81 0.46
N ILE A 93 -1.33 6.79 -0.34
CA ILE A 93 -0.67 5.50 -0.20
C ILE A 93 0.34 5.31 -1.32
N ALA A 94 1.38 4.54 -1.04
CA ALA A 94 2.40 4.18 -1.99
C ALA A 94 2.97 2.79 -1.68
N HIS A 95 3.70 2.24 -2.63
CA HIS A 95 4.40 0.97 -2.49
C HIS A 95 5.88 1.17 -2.85
N VAL A 96 6.76 0.39 -2.22
CA VAL A 96 8.22 0.54 -2.30
C VAL A 96 8.81 -0.75 -2.85
N GLU A 97 9.60 -0.65 -3.90
CA GLU A 97 10.33 -1.78 -4.44
C GLU A 97 11.53 -2.16 -3.55
N ASP A 98 12.03 -3.40 -3.64
CA ASP A 98 13.17 -3.89 -2.83
C ASP A 98 14.44 -3.03 -3.00
N SER A 99 14.58 -2.33 -4.13
CA SER A 99 15.73 -1.48 -4.45
C SER A 99 15.62 -0.06 -3.87
N GLN A 100 14.45 0.33 -3.38
CA GLN A 100 14.12 1.70 -2.98
C GLN A 100 14.09 1.84 -1.45
N LYS A 101 14.34 3.06 -0.97
CA LYS A 101 14.16 3.39 0.45
C LYS A 101 12.79 4.02 0.66
N PRO A 102 12.06 3.64 1.73
CA PRO A 102 10.76 4.23 2.07
C PRO A 102 10.76 5.76 2.16
N CYS A 103 11.80 6.37 2.72
CA CYS A 103 11.90 7.82 2.84
C CYS A 103 11.96 8.51 1.47
N ASP A 104 12.74 7.96 0.53
CA ASP A 104 12.92 8.54 -0.80
C ASP A 104 11.61 8.45 -1.61
N VAL A 105 10.85 7.35 -1.42
CA VAL A 105 9.51 7.19 -2.01
C VAL A 105 8.52 8.19 -1.40
N ALA A 106 8.49 8.34 -0.08
CA ALA A 106 7.60 9.29 0.59
C ALA A 106 7.87 10.74 0.15
N GLU A 107 9.14 11.14 0.02
CA GLU A 107 9.51 12.46 -0.51
C GLU A 107 9.07 12.62 -1.98
N THR A 108 9.22 11.58 -2.79
CA THR A 108 8.76 11.61 -4.19
C THR A 108 7.25 11.78 -4.28
N VAL A 109 6.47 11.13 -3.39
CA VAL A 109 5.01 11.30 -3.30
C VAL A 109 4.65 12.74 -2.94
N ALA A 110 5.32 13.33 -1.95
CA ALA A 110 5.08 14.72 -1.57
C ALA A 110 5.44 15.69 -2.71
N ALA A 111 6.59 15.48 -3.35
CA ALA A 111 7.06 16.29 -4.47
C ALA A 111 6.10 16.24 -5.66
N ARG A 112 5.47 15.07 -5.91
CA ARG A 112 4.53 14.83 -7.02
C ARG A 112 3.07 15.01 -6.66
N PHE A 113 2.74 15.47 -5.45
CA PHE A 113 1.36 15.48 -4.95
C PHE A 113 0.38 16.27 -5.84
N PHE A 114 0.87 17.27 -6.59
CA PHE A 114 0.07 18.02 -7.56
C PHE A 114 0.35 17.70 -9.03
N GLY A 115 1.01 16.56 -9.32
CA GLY A 115 1.18 16.04 -10.68
C GLY A 115 2.45 16.47 -11.42
N SER A 116 3.42 17.10 -10.75
CA SER A 116 4.77 17.35 -11.26
C SER A 116 5.77 17.23 -10.12
N LEU A 117 7.05 16.91 -10.38
CA LEU A 117 8.11 17.09 -9.39
C LEU A 117 8.21 18.59 -9.10
N GLY A 118 7.57 19.06 -8.03
CA GLY A 118 7.59 20.47 -7.67
C GLY A 118 9.01 20.96 -7.37
N ASP A 119 9.24 22.27 -7.54
CA ASP A 119 10.52 22.89 -7.19
C ASP A 119 10.62 23.03 -5.67
N TRP A 120 11.74 22.59 -5.10
CA TRP A 120 11.97 22.73 -3.67
C TRP A 120 12.45 24.15 -3.33
N ASP A 121 11.72 24.87 -2.48
CA ASP A 121 12.05 26.23 -2.07
C ASP A 121 12.79 26.33 -0.72
N GLY A 122 12.99 25.19 -0.05
CA GLY A 122 13.54 25.11 1.31
C GLY A 122 12.53 24.65 2.36
N GLU A 123 11.23 24.75 2.07
CA GLU A 123 10.16 24.34 2.97
C GLU A 123 9.07 23.51 2.28
N PHE A 124 8.71 23.85 1.04
CA PHE A 124 7.70 23.17 0.23
C PHE A 124 8.22 22.83 -1.17
N TYR A 125 7.60 21.82 -1.76
CA TYR A 125 7.60 21.57 -3.20
C TYR A 125 6.52 22.44 -3.84
N LEU A 126 6.95 23.39 -4.66
CA LEU A 126 6.07 24.33 -5.36
C LEU A 126 5.62 23.75 -6.71
N ARG A 127 4.31 23.81 -6.97
CA ARG A 127 3.79 23.55 -8.33
C ARG A 127 4.09 24.76 -9.20
N GLU A 128 4.71 24.53 -10.35
CA GLU A 128 5.12 25.60 -11.27
C GLU A 128 3.92 26.51 -11.64
N ASN A 129 4.12 27.82 -11.57
CA ASN A 129 3.13 28.85 -11.93
C ASN A 129 1.78 28.72 -11.19
N SER A 130 1.77 28.16 -9.97
CA SER A 130 0.55 27.86 -9.24
C SER A 130 0.64 28.25 -7.76
N PRO A 131 -0.47 28.65 -7.12
CA PRO A 131 -0.52 28.91 -5.67
C PRO A 131 -0.58 27.60 -4.84
N TYR A 132 -0.10 26.49 -5.39
CA TYR A 132 -0.17 25.16 -4.78
C TYR A 132 1.22 24.71 -4.38
N ALA A 133 1.35 24.23 -3.16
CA ALA A 133 2.61 23.71 -2.63
C ALA A 133 2.37 22.49 -1.74
N ALA A 134 3.32 21.56 -1.68
CA ALA A 134 3.20 20.34 -0.90
C ALA A 134 4.47 20.06 -0.11
N LYS A 135 4.35 19.39 1.03
CA LYS A 135 5.48 19.02 1.87
C LYS A 135 5.22 17.67 2.54
N LEU A 136 6.23 16.82 2.60
CA LEU A 136 6.19 15.62 3.42
C LEU A 136 6.15 16.01 4.89
N VAL A 137 5.14 15.52 5.62
CA VAL A 137 5.07 15.67 7.09
C VAL A 137 5.70 14.47 7.75
N GLU A 138 5.22 13.29 7.39
CA GLU A 138 5.66 11.99 7.91
C GLU A 138 5.20 10.87 6.98
N PHE A 139 5.76 9.69 7.17
CA PHE A 139 5.29 8.46 6.55
C PHE A 139 5.32 7.31 7.55
N GLU A 140 4.44 6.35 7.34
CA GLU A 140 4.33 5.15 8.15
C GLU A 140 4.38 3.91 7.26
N LEU A 141 5.06 2.85 7.72
CA LEU A 141 4.97 1.53 7.10
C LEU A 141 3.63 0.92 7.47
N ILE A 142 2.83 0.60 6.46
CA ILE A 142 1.54 -0.06 6.64
C ILE A 142 1.59 -1.50 6.14
N THR A 143 0.69 -2.32 6.67
CA THR A 143 0.48 -3.67 6.18
C THR A 143 -0.19 -3.66 4.82
N VAL A 144 -0.01 -4.72 4.03
CA VAL A 144 -0.72 -4.84 2.74
C VAL A 144 -2.24 -4.92 2.93
N ALA A 145 -2.71 -5.43 4.07
CA ALA A 145 -4.13 -5.43 4.41
C ALA A 145 -4.67 -3.99 4.57
N GLN A 146 -3.93 -3.12 5.28
CA GLN A 146 -4.27 -1.70 5.40
C GLN A 146 -4.19 -0.99 4.05
N TYR A 147 -3.19 -1.31 3.22
CA TYR A 147 -3.08 -0.76 1.86
C TYR A 147 -4.31 -1.12 1.00
N VAL A 148 -4.75 -2.38 1.04
CA VAL A 148 -5.97 -2.85 0.33
C VAL A 148 -7.24 -2.15 0.82
N GLU A 149 -7.31 -1.81 2.11
CA GLU A 149 -8.43 -1.07 2.65
C GLU A 149 -8.40 0.40 2.21
N LEU A 150 -7.24 1.05 2.34
CA LEU A 150 -7.03 2.46 2.01
C LEU A 150 -7.13 2.75 0.51
N SER A 151 -6.75 1.82 -0.37
CA SER A 151 -6.80 2.01 -1.83
C SER A 151 -8.21 2.28 -2.37
N ARG A 152 -9.24 2.06 -1.56
CA ARG A 152 -10.64 2.39 -1.89
C ARG A 152 -10.96 3.87 -1.77
N THR A 153 -10.23 4.60 -0.93
CA THR A 153 -10.57 5.97 -0.53
C THR A 153 -9.39 6.94 -0.62
N THR A 154 -8.18 6.43 -0.71
CA THR A 154 -6.94 7.19 -0.65
C THR A 154 -6.21 7.02 -1.98
N PRO A 155 -5.76 8.12 -2.61
CA PRO A 155 -5.05 8.04 -3.87
C PRO A 155 -3.77 7.22 -3.73
N ASP A 156 -3.57 6.32 -4.67
CA ASP A 156 -2.38 5.49 -4.80
C ASP A 156 -1.45 6.11 -5.83
N TYR A 157 -0.29 6.57 -5.37
CA TYR A 157 0.72 7.16 -6.24
C TYR A 157 1.62 6.05 -6.76
N ASP A 158 1.27 5.52 -7.94
CA ASP A 158 2.16 4.67 -8.72
C ASP A 158 3.33 5.52 -9.23
N LEU A 159 4.55 5.13 -8.90
CA LEU A 159 5.77 5.84 -9.28
C LEU A 159 6.06 5.76 -10.79
N GLY A 160 5.24 5.03 -11.57
CA GLY A 160 5.36 4.84 -13.02
C GLY A 160 4.20 5.29 -13.91
N ALA A 161 3.12 5.87 -13.37
CA ALA A 161 1.99 6.34 -14.20
C ALA A 161 1.78 7.85 -14.04
N ASP A 162 1.98 8.60 -15.14
CA ASP A 162 1.37 9.92 -15.29
C ASP A 162 -0.13 9.73 -15.06
N VAL A 163 -0.67 10.25 -13.95
CA VAL A 163 -2.11 10.25 -13.71
C VAL A 163 -2.72 11.25 -14.70
N PRO A 164 -3.36 10.80 -15.79
CA PRO A 164 -3.89 11.73 -16.77
C PRO A 164 -5.21 12.25 -16.21
N GLY A 165 -5.27 13.55 -15.96
CA GLY A 165 -6.54 14.26 -15.80
C GLY A 165 -7.18 14.14 -14.42
N ASN A 166 -6.47 14.47 -13.35
CA ASN A 166 -7.16 14.91 -12.14
C ASN A 166 -7.40 16.43 -12.22
N PRO A 167 -8.66 16.90 -12.35
CA PRO A 167 -8.98 18.33 -12.39
C PRO A 167 -9.01 18.85 -10.96
N PHE A 168 -7.83 19.12 -10.39
CA PHE A 168 -7.69 20.02 -9.25
C PHE A 168 -6.64 21.09 -9.55
#